data_AF-A0A7W4PNE6-F1
#
_entry.id   AF-A0A7W4PNE6-F1
#
_cell.length_a   1.000
_cell.length_b   1.000
_cell.length_c   1.000
_cell.angle_alpha   90.00
_cell.angle_beta   90.00
_cell.angle_gamma   90.00
#
_symmetry.space_group_name_H-M   'P 1'
#
loop_
_entity.id
_entity.type
_entity.pdbx_description
1 polymer ?
#
loop_
_entity_poly.entity_id
_entity_poly.type
_entity_poly.pdbx_seq_one_letter_code
_entity_poly.pdbx_strand_id
1 'polypeptide(L)' 'MSEHPESSAPRVPDAAPDEAVIVATARDIGLGVDASCLPGVVANRALLRRYADLVHGFALPDTCEPAFEYRP' A
#
# COMPACT_ATOMS: atom_id res chain seq x y z
N MET A 1 -31.92 -18.91 -25.92
CA MET A 1 -31.41 -18.78 -24.54
C MET A 1 -29.90 -18.94 -24.60
N SER A 2 -29.17 -17.84 -24.48
CA SER A 2 -27.72 -17.88 -24.26
C SER A 2 -27.43 -16.79 -23.24
N GLU A 3 -27.34 -17.19 -21.98
CA GLU A 3 -26.92 -16.32 -20.90
C GLU A 3 -25.40 -16.10 -21.03
N HIS A 4 -24.98 -14.85 -21.18
CA HIS A 4 -23.59 -14.46 -21.02
C HIS A 4 -23.26 -14.51 -19.52
N PRO A 5 -22.19 -15.20 -19.09
CA PRO A 5 -21.80 -15.13 -17.69
C PRO A 5 -21.27 -13.73 -17.40
N GLU A 6 -21.85 -13.10 -16.37
CA GLU A 6 -21.40 -11.84 -15.83
C GLU A 6 -19.89 -11.92 -15.54
N SER A 7 -19.13 -11.06 -16.20
CA SER A 7 -17.73 -10.82 -15.89
C SER A 7 -17.66 -10.23 -14.48
N SER A 8 -17.44 -11.09 -13.48
CA SER A 8 -17.19 -10.69 -12.11
C SER A 8 -15.84 -9.96 -12.06
N ALA A 9 -15.87 -8.64 -12.25
CA ALA A 9 -14.74 -7.78 -11.94
C ALA A 9 -14.28 -8.06 -10.49
N PRO A 10 -12.96 -8.04 -10.21
CA PRO A 10 -12.49 -8.15 -8.84
C PRO A 10 -13.09 -6.99 -8.04
N ARG A 11 -13.95 -7.33 -7.08
CA ARG A 11 -14.49 -6.36 -6.12
C ARG A 11 -13.29 -5.82 -5.35
N VAL A 12 -12.84 -4.62 -5.70
CA VAL A 12 -11.88 -3.88 -4.87
C VAL A 12 -12.52 -3.84 -3.49
N PRO A 13 -11.92 -4.47 -2.46
CA PRO A 13 -12.48 -4.41 -1.12
C PRO A 13 -12.61 -2.93 -0.78
N ASP A 14 -13.77 -2.55 -0.22
CA ASP A 14 -14.06 -1.18 0.19
C ASP A 14 -12.85 -0.65 0.98
N ALA A 15 -12.05 0.18 0.32
CA ALA A 15 -10.73 0.52 0.82
C ALA A 15 -10.97 1.38 2.06
N ALA A 16 -10.62 0.84 3.23
CA ALA A 16 -10.75 1.58 4.47
C ALA A 16 -10.13 2.98 4.32
N PRO A 17 -10.72 4.02 4.94
CA PRO A 17 -10.20 5.37 4.83
C PRO A 17 -8.70 5.39 5.17
N ASP A 18 -7.92 6.11 4.37
CA ASP A 18 -6.45 6.15 4.51
C ASP A 18 -6.02 6.49 5.94
N GLU A 19 -6.76 7.37 6.61
CA GLU A 19 -6.55 7.73 8.01
C GLU A 19 -6.71 6.55 8.97
N ALA A 20 -7.75 5.73 8.79
CA ALA A 20 -7.98 4.53 9.61
C ALA A 20 -6.85 3.52 9.43
N VAL A 21 -6.36 3.35 8.20
CA VAL A 21 -5.21 2.48 7.90
C VAL A 21 -3.95 3.01 8.57
N ILE A 22 -3.71 4.33 8.52
CA ILE A 22 -2.55 4.97 9.17
C ILE A 22 -2.59 4.75 10.69
N VAL A 23 -3.72 5.02 11.34
CA VAL A 23 -3.87 4.88 12.79
C VAL A 23 -3.74 3.42 13.23
N ALA A 24 -4.34 2.47 12.48
CA ALA A 24 -4.19 1.05 12.76
C ALA A 24 -2.73 0.60 12.62
N THR A 25 -2.07 0.95 11.52
CA THR A 25 -0.66 0.61 11.28
C THR A 25 0.26 1.18 12.36
N ALA A 26 0.05 2.44 12.74
CA ALA A 26 0.83 3.08 13.79
C ALA A 26 0.66 2.35 15.14
N ARG A 27 -0.58 1.99 15.49
CA ARG A 27 -0.87 1.21 16.69
C ARG A 27 -0.20 -0.16 16.68
N ASP A 28 -0.22 -0.86 15.56
CA ASP A 28 0.36 -2.21 15.42
C ASP A 28 1.88 -2.22 15.62
N ILE A 29 2.56 -1.11 15.30
CA ILE A 29 4.01 -0.94 15.52
C ILE A 29 4.33 -0.21 16.85
N GLY A 30 3.33 0.05 17.69
CA GLY A 30 3.51 0.73 18.98
C GLY A 30 3.80 2.24 18.87
N LEU A 31 3.45 2.87 17.74
CA LEU A 31 3.62 4.29 17.50
C LEU A 31 2.31 5.06 17.76
N GLY A 32 2.40 6.15 18.51
CA GLY A 32 1.31 7.12 18.61
C GLY A 32 1.40 8.16 17.49
N VAL A 33 0.26 8.49 16.87
CA VAL A 33 0.16 9.63 15.94
C VAL A 33 -0.71 10.69 16.59
N ASP A 34 -0.11 11.83 16.91
CA ASP A 34 -0.87 12.97 17.42
C ASP A 34 -1.87 13.46 16.36
N ALA A 35 -3.07 13.85 16.80
CA ALA A 35 -4.13 14.29 15.90
C ALA A 35 -3.70 15.50 15.05
N SER A 36 -2.83 16.38 15.57
CA SER A 36 -2.30 17.53 14.82
C SER A 36 -1.34 17.11 13.69
N CYS A 37 -0.71 15.95 13.81
CA CYS A 37 0.20 15.43 12.79
C CYS A 37 -0.52 14.65 11.68
N LEU A 38 -1.73 14.14 11.97
CA LEU A 38 -2.45 13.20 11.11
C LEU A 38 -2.67 13.71 9.67
N PRO A 39 -3.06 14.99 9.42
CA PRO A 39 -3.18 15.51 8.06
C PRO A 39 -1.86 15.44 7.27
N GLY A 40 -0.74 15.71 7.92
CA GLY A 40 0.60 15.63 7.32
C GLY A 40 1.01 14.19 7.02
N VAL A 41 0.69 13.24 7.91
CA VAL A 41 0.96 11.81 7.68
C VAL A 41 0.14 11.28 6.51
N VAL A 42 -1.14 11.65 6.40
CA VAL A 42 -2.00 11.31 5.24
C VAL A 42 -1.39 11.83 3.94
N ALA A 43 -1.00 13.12 3.90
CA ALA A 43 -0.40 13.73 2.71
C ALA A 43 0.92 13.04 2.32
N ASN A 44 1.78 12.74 3.29
CA ASN A 44 3.04 12.04 3.06
C ASN A 44 2.81 10.62 2.55
N ARG A 45 1.86 9.88 3.11
CA ARG A 45 1.52 8.53 2.65
C ARG A 45 1.00 8.55 1.21
N ALA A 46 0.16 9.52 0.85
CA ALA A 46 -0.31 9.68 -0.53
C ALA A 46 0.86 9.96 -1.50
N LEU A 47 1.84 10.77 -1.09
CA LEU A 47 3.05 11.01 -1.88
C LEU A 47 3.90 9.74 -2.03
N LEU A 48 4.19 9.05 -0.92
CA LEU A 48 4.97 7.82 -0.93
C LEU A 48 4.29 6.71 -1.74
N ARG A 49 2.96 6.65 -1.74
CA ARG A 49 2.22 5.69 -2.55
C ARG A 49 2.50 5.86 -4.04
N ARG A 50 2.51 7.11 -4.53
CA ARG A 50 2.85 7.39 -5.94
C ARG A 50 4.26 6.92 -6.30
N TYR A 51 5.23 7.11 -5.42
CA TYR A 51 6.59 6.59 -5.65
C TYR A 51 6.65 5.06 -5.61
N ALA A 52 5.93 4.44 -4.68
CA ALA A 52 5.83 2.99 -4.63
C ALA A 52 5.21 2.44 -5.92
N ASP A 53 4.16 3.06 -6.46
CA ASP A 53 3.54 2.63 -7.71
C ASP A 53 4.52 2.68 -8.90
N LEU A 54 5.42 3.68 -8.95
CA LEU A 54 6.50 3.73 -9.95
C LEU A 54 7.47 2.54 -9.83
N VAL A 55 7.84 2.17 -8.61
CA VAL A 55 8.74 1.03 -8.35
C VAL A 55 8.05 -0.30 -8.69
N HIS A 56 6.79 -0.48 -8.31
CA HIS A 56 6.03 -1.70 -8.64
C HIS A 56 5.78 -1.85 -10.15
N GLY A 57 5.75 -0.75 -10.90
CA GLY A 57 5.69 -0.77 -12.36
C GLY A 57 6.99 -1.23 -13.04
N PHE A 58 8.09 -1.36 -12.28
CA PHE A 58 9.36 -1.86 -12.80
C PHE A 58 9.41 -3.38 -12.72
N ALA A 59 9.47 -4.04 -13.88
CA ALA A 59 9.56 -5.50 -13.95
C ALA A 59 10.95 -5.97 -13.52
N LEU A 60 11.03 -6.54 -12.31
CA LEU A 60 12.21 -7.22 -11.81
C LEU A 60 12.12 -8.72 -12.13
N PRO A 61 13.18 -9.34 -12.67
CA PRO A 61 13.26 -10.79 -12.75
C PRO A 61 13.21 -11.42 -11.36
N ASP A 62 12.64 -12.62 -11.23
CA ASP A 62 12.63 -13.37 -9.96
C ASP A 62 14.04 -13.71 -9.45
N THR A 63 15.04 -13.66 -10.33
CA THR A 63 16.46 -13.85 -10.00
C THR A 63 17.18 -12.56 -9.61
N CYS A 64 16.46 -11.45 -9.47
CA CYS A 64 17.04 -10.20 -9.02
C CYS A 64 17.27 -10.23 -7.52
N GLU A 65 18.52 -10.44 -7.11
CA GLU A 65 18.91 -10.42 -5.70
C GLU A 65 18.79 -9.00 -5.09
N PRO A 66 18.54 -8.88 -3.78
CA PRO A 66 18.62 -7.61 -3.08
C PRO A 66 19.99 -6.94 -3.25
N ALA A 67 20.02 -5.62 -3.38
CA ALA A 67 21.26 -4.88 -3.62
C ALA A 67 22.29 -4.98 -2.48
N PHE A 68 21.84 -5.27 -1.26
CA PHE A 68 22.73 -5.46 -0.11
C PHE A 68 22.85 -6.94 0.24
N GLU A 69 24.09 -7.42 0.30
CA GLU A 69 24.43 -8.77 0.75
C GLU A 69 24.85 -8.73 2.23
N TYR A 70 24.20 -9.54 3.08
CA TYR A 70 24.64 -9.72 4.47
C TYR A 70 25.93 -10.54 4.49
N ARG A 71 26.96 -10.02 5.16
CA ARG A 71 28.19 -10.76 5.48
C ARG A 71 28.20 -11.09 6.97
N PRO A 72 28.09 -12.38 7.35
CA PRO A 72 28.13 -12.82 8.74
C PRO A 72 29.49 -12.60 9.41
#